data_AF-M5RID2-F1
#
_entry.id   AF-M5RID2-F1
#
_cell.length_a   1.000
_cell.length_b   1.000
_cell.length_c   1.000
_cell.angle_alpha   90.00
_cell.angle_beta   90.00
_cell.angle_gamma   90.00
#
_symmetry.space_group_name_H-M   'P 1'
#
loop_
_entity.id
_entity.type
_entity.pdbx_description
1 polymer ?
#
loop_
_entity_poly.entity_id
_entity_poly.type
_entity_poly.pdbx_seq_one_letter_code
_entity_poly.pdbx_strand_id
1 'polypeptide(L)'
;MRLMRKGKKHTKFFADNEYGGKRKAQAAAKKFRDELESKLKGYTPQQLSKIVRSNNTSGVVGVRLVEEVDSRWPSKPTYQYWVAQWSPSKGVRKTQRFSVEKYGHDEAYKLAVKARAKGVASMKS
;
A
#
# COMPACT_ATOMS: atom_id res chain seq x y z
N MET A 1 12.25 22.50 -8.69
CA MET A 1 11.49 21.23 -8.65
C MET A 1 12.12 20.29 -7.64
N ARG A 2 11.32 19.72 -6.74
CA ARG A 2 11.76 18.76 -5.72
C ARG A 2 10.86 17.53 -5.80
N LEU A 3 11.45 16.37 -6.07
CA LEU A 3 10.74 15.09 -6.18
C LEU A 3 11.44 14.07 -5.28
N MET A 4 10.65 13.24 -4.60
CA MET A 4 11.18 12.11 -3.83
C MET A 4 10.68 10.81 -4.48
N ARG A 5 11.60 9.91 -4.82
CA ARG A 5 11.28 8.58 -5.37
C ARG A 5 12.18 7.54 -4.70
N LYS A 6 11.58 6.46 -4.18
CA LYS A 6 12.29 5.36 -3.48
C LYS A 6 13.28 5.85 -2.41
N GLY A 7 12.91 6.88 -1.64
CA GLY A 7 13.77 7.47 -0.60
C GLY A 7 14.88 8.39 -1.11
N LYS A 8 15.07 8.53 -2.43
CA LYS A 8 16.04 9.47 -3.02
C LYS A 8 15.38 10.80 -3.34
N LYS A 9 16.00 11.89 -2.89
CA LYS A 9 15.58 13.28 -3.16
C LYS A 9 16.26 13.77 -4.43
N HIS A 10 15.47 14.09 -5.45
CA HIS A 10 15.92 14.76 -6.67
C HIS A 10 15.50 16.23 -6.60
N THR A 11 16.48 17.13 -6.59
CA THR A 11 16.24 18.58 -6.55
C THR A 11 16.96 19.22 -7.73
N LYS A 12 16.24 20.01 -8.53
CA LYS A 12 16.82 20.85 -9.57
C LYS A 12 16.12 22.21 -9.56
N PHE A 13 16.91 23.28 -9.57
CA PHE A 13 16.42 24.64 -9.69
C PHE A 13 16.29 25.04 -11.16
N PHE A 14 15.27 25.84 -11.46
CA PHE A 14 15.00 26.41 -12.77
C PHE A 14 14.74 27.89 -12.52
N ALA A 15 15.76 28.74 -12.65
CA ALA A 15 15.64 30.16 -12.39
C ALA A 15 14.98 30.86 -13.59
N ASP A 16 14.08 31.81 -13.32
CA ASP A 16 13.37 32.54 -14.38
C ASP A 16 14.33 33.33 -15.27
N ASN A 17 15.44 33.83 -14.70
CA ASN A 17 16.48 34.57 -15.43
C ASN A 17 17.22 33.70 -16.45
N GLU A 18 17.52 32.45 -16.08
CA GLU A 18 18.31 31.51 -16.88
C GLU A 18 17.50 30.91 -18.05
N TYR A 19 16.17 30.82 -17.89
CA TYR A 19 15.27 30.23 -18.87
C TYR A 19 14.47 31.26 -19.68
N GLY A 20 14.72 32.56 -19.51
CA GLY A 20 14.07 33.61 -20.29
C GLY A 20 12.60 33.85 -19.93
N GLY A 21 12.29 33.74 -18.63
CA GLY A 21 11.00 34.07 -18.04
C GLY A 21 10.25 32.89 -17.45
N LYS A 22 9.27 33.22 -16.59
CA LYS A 22 8.46 32.28 -15.79
C LYS A 22 7.84 31.15 -16.61
N ARG A 23 7.29 31.45 -17.79
CA ARG A 23 6.65 30.45 -18.67
C ARG A 23 7.64 29.40 -19.16
N LYS A 24 8.83 29.83 -19.60
CA LYS A 24 9.87 28.93 -20.13
C LYS A 24 10.53 28.12 -19.01
N ALA A 25 10.78 28.74 -17.85
CA ALA A 25 11.27 28.04 -16.65
C ALA A 25 10.29 26.95 -16.20
N GLN A 26 8.99 27.24 -16.17
CA GLN A 26 7.96 26.26 -15.83
C GLN A 26 7.87 25.12 -16.85
N ALA A 27 7.96 25.42 -18.15
CA ALA A 27 7.97 24.40 -19.20
C ALA A 27 9.19 23.47 -19.09
N ALA A 28 10.38 24.03 -18.86
CA ALA A 28 11.61 23.26 -18.64
C ALA A 28 11.51 22.37 -17.40
N ALA A 29 10.96 22.89 -16.30
CA ALA A 29 10.73 22.13 -15.08
C ALA A 29 9.75 20.96 -15.28
N LYS A 30 8.69 21.16 -16.09
CA LYS A 30 7.71 20.12 -16.42
C LYS A 30 8.34 19.02 -17.30
N LYS A 31 9.06 19.39 -18.35
CA LYS A 31 9.76 18.44 -19.22
C LYS A 31 10.77 17.60 -18.43
N PHE A 32 11.56 18.23 -17.57
CA PHE A 32 12.51 17.53 -16.70
C PHE A 32 11.81 16.60 -15.70
N ARG A 33 10.65 16.99 -15.16
CA ARG A 33 9.83 16.11 -14.30
C ARG A 33 9.37 14.88 -15.05
N ASP A 34 8.81 15.04 -16.24
CA ASP A 34 8.22 13.96 -17.01
C ASP A 34 9.33 12.98 -17.49
N GLU A 35 10.50 13.49 -17.87
CA GLU A 35 11.70 12.67 -18.14
C GLU A 35 12.19 11.91 -16.90
N LEU A 36 12.21 12.57 -15.74
CA LEU A 36 12.56 11.91 -14.48
C LEU A 36 11.55 10.82 -14.11
N GLU A 37 10.26 11.06 -14.32
CA GLU A 37 9.18 10.14 -13.99
C GLU A 37 9.19 8.92 -14.92
N SER A 38 9.53 9.10 -16.19
CA SER A 38 9.76 8.01 -17.15
C SER A 38 10.95 7.13 -16.75
N LYS A 39 12.08 7.74 -16.36
CA LYS A 39 13.30 7.02 -15.92
C LYS A 39 13.13 6.36 -14.56
N LEU A 40 12.50 7.05 -13.61
CA LEU A 40 12.28 6.59 -12.25
C LEU A 40 10.86 6.03 -12.12
N LYS A 41 10.63 4.86 -12.73
CA LYS A 41 9.39 4.12 -12.50
C LYS A 41 9.14 4.00 -10.99
N GLY A 42 7.96 4.44 -10.56
CA GLY A 42 7.51 4.32 -9.19
C GLY A 42 7.49 2.87 -8.70
N TYR A 43 7.20 2.65 -7.43
CA TYR A 43 6.96 1.30 -6.96
C TYR A 43 5.74 0.70 -7.66
N THR A 44 5.87 -0.53 -8.15
CA THR A 44 4.69 -1.27 -8.61
C THR A 44 3.75 -1.56 -7.43
N PRO A 45 2.45 -1.78 -7.67
CA PRO A 45 1.52 -2.19 -6.60
C PRO A 45 2.01 -3.42 -5.83
N GLN A 46 2.66 -4.36 -6.52
CA GLN A 46 3.28 -5.55 -5.92
C GLN A 46 4.52 -5.22 -5.06
N GLN A 47 5.29 -4.19 -5.40
CA GLN A 47 6.40 -3.73 -4.57
C GLN A 47 5.87 -3.03 -3.32
N LEU A 48 4.86 -2.17 -3.46
CA LEU A 48 4.21 -1.50 -2.32
C LEU A 48 3.57 -2.50 -1.37
N SER A 49 3.02 -3.61 -1.87
CA SER A 49 2.37 -4.65 -1.07
C SER A 49 3.32 -5.42 -0.16
N LYS A 50 4.64 -5.32 -0.38
CA LYS A 50 5.70 -5.94 0.43
C LYS A 50 6.31 -5.00 1.47
N ILE A 51 6.03 -3.70 1.40
CA ILE A 51 6.59 -2.71 2.32
C ILE A 51 5.89 -2.82 3.68
N VAL A 52 6.59 -3.37 4.66
CA VAL A 52 6.14 -3.42 6.06
C VAL A 52 6.19 -2.02 6.65
N ARG A 53 5.08 -1.59 7.25
CA ARG A 53 4.98 -0.33 7.99
C ARG A 53 5.32 -0.58 9.46
N SER A 54 5.83 0.43 10.14
CA SER A 54 6.19 0.37 11.57
C SER A 54 5.02 -0.02 12.48
N ASN A 55 3.77 0.25 12.06
CA ASN A 55 2.56 -0.11 12.79
C ASN A 55 2.02 -1.52 12.44
N ASN A 56 2.79 -2.34 11.72
CA ASN A 56 2.39 -3.71 11.42
C ASN A 56 2.75 -4.62 12.60
N THR A 57 1.73 -5.11 13.29
CA THR A 57 1.87 -6.01 14.45
C THR A 57 1.89 -7.49 14.07
N SER A 58 1.47 -7.84 12.86
CA SER A 58 1.30 -9.22 12.39
C SER A 58 2.53 -9.81 11.68
N GLY A 59 3.55 -8.99 11.41
CA GLY A 59 4.72 -9.34 10.60
C GLY A 59 4.44 -9.45 9.09
N VAL A 60 3.18 -9.42 8.66
CA VAL A 60 2.78 -9.59 7.25
C VAL A 60 1.91 -8.42 6.79
N VAL A 61 2.36 -7.73 5.74
CA VAL A 61 1.64 -6.58 5.17
C VAL A 61 0.25 -6.99 4.71
N GLY A 62 -0.78 -6.30 5.20
CA GLY A 62 -2.16 -6.55 4.82
C GLY A 62 -2.80 -7.75 5.51
N VAL A 63 -2.12 -8.38 6.49
CA VAL A 63 -2.75 -9.32 7.43
C VAL A 63 -2.88 -8.60 8.77
N ARG A 64 -4.05 -8.65 9.41
CA ARG A 64 -4.28 -8.05 10.73
C ARG A 64 -5.26 -8.89 11.54
N LEU A 65 -5.09 -8.88 12.86
CA LEU A 65 -6.10 -9.35 13.78
C LEU A 65 -7.16 -8.25 13.95
N VAL A 66 -8.43 -8.62 13.83
CA VAL A 66 -9.57 -7.74 14.04
C VAL A 66 -10.43 -8.37 15.12
N GLU A 67 -10.82 -7.55 16.07
CA GLU A 67 -11.79 -7.90 17.10
C GLU A 67 -13.09 -7.15 16.80
N GLU A 68 -14.19 -7.88 16.73
CA GLU A 68 -15.51 -7.37 16.39
C GLU A 68 -16.51 -7.74 17.47
N VAL A 69 -17.17 -6.72 18.03
CA VAL A 69 -18.20 -6.89 19.05
C VAL A 69 -19.55 -7.00 18.35
N ASP A 70 -20.28 -8.08 18.63
CA ASP A 70 -21.61 -8.28 18.08
C ASP A 70 -22.65 -7.56 18.95
N SER A 71 -23.04 -6.36 18.51
CA SER A 71 -24.03 -5.53 19.19
C SER A 71 -25.47 -6.06 19.10
N ARG A 72 -25.72 -7.15 18.36
CA ARG A 72 -27.07 -7.73 18.24
C ARG A 72 -27.49 -8.47 19.51
N TRP A 73 -26.55 -8.88 20.35
CA TRP A 73 -26.82 -9.60 21.59
C TRP A 73 -26.60 -8.72 22.82
N PRO A 74 -27.45 -8.80 23.86
CA PRO A 74 -27.27 -8.05 25.11
C PRO A 74 -25.92 -8.33 25.79
N SER A 75 -25.40 -9.56 25.63
CA SER A 75 -24.11 -10.00 26.15
C SER A 75 -22.90 -9.44 25.38
N LYS A 76 -23.11 -8.81 24.22
CA LYS A 76 -22.06 -8.23 23.36
C LYS A 76 -20.85 -9.17 23.18
N PRO A 77 -21.06 -10.39 22.66
CA PRO A 77 -19.97 -11.34 22.47
C PRO A 77 -18.96 -10.76 21.48
N THR A 78 -17.70 -11.02 21.76
CA THR A 78 -16.56 -10.48 21.01
C THR A 78 -15.92 -11.59 20.19
N TYR A 79 -15.75 -11.36 18.89
CA TYR A 79 -15.20 -12.34 17.97
C TYR A 79 -13.89 -11.85 17.39
N GLN A 80 -12.92 -12.75 17.30
CA GLN A 80 -11.61 -12.47 16.73
C GLN A 80 -11.46 -13.08 15.34
N TYR A 81 -10.91 -12.30 14.41
CA TYR A 81 -10.68 -12.70 13.03
C TYR A 81 -9.29 -12.30 12.55
N TRP A 82 -8.61 -13.23 11.91
CA TRP A 82 -7.48 -12.89 11.06
C TRP A 82 -7.98 -12.45 9.69
N VAL A 83 -7.65 -11.22 9.30
CA VAL A 83 -8.11 -10.60 8.05
C VAL A 83 -6.95 -10.36 7.12
N ALA A 84 -7.03 -10.96 5.93
CA ALA A 84 -6.14 -10.71 4.81
C ALA A 84 -6.78 -9.68 3.86
N GLN A 85 -6.02 -8.67 3.45
CA GLN A 85 -6.46 -7.60 2.55
C GLN A 85 -5.48 -7.45 1.38
N TRP A 86 -5.99 -7.29 0.15
CA TRP A 86 -5.19 -6.94 -1.03
C TRP A 86 -5.98 -6.14 -2.05
N SER A 87 -5.29 -5.60 -3.06
CA SER A 87 -5.90 -4.78 -4.12
C SER A 87 -5.56 -5.37 -5.49
N PRO A 88 -6.46 -6.18 -6.09
CA PRO A 88 -6.19 -6.84 -7.37
C PRO A 88 -5.91 -5.88 -8.53
N SER A 89 -6.55 -4.71 -8.50
CA SER A 89 -6.42 -3.62 -9.46
C SER A 89 -6.55 -2.27 -8.75
N LYS A 90 -6.15 -1.19 -9.43
CA LYS A 90 -6.24 0.16 -8.88
C LYS A 90 -7.70 0.49 -8.53
N GLY A 91 -7.93 0.88 -7.27
CA GLY A 91 -9.25 1.24 -6.77
C GLY A 91 -10.08 0.07 -6.21
N VAL A 92 -9.66 -1.18 -6.41
CA VAL A 92 -10.37 -2.36 -5.87
C VAL A 92 -9.69 -2.85 -4.61
N ARG A 93 -10.47 -3.10 -3.55
CA ARG A 93 -10.01 -3.71 -2.30
C ARG A 93 -10.74 -5.03 -2.08
N LYS A 94 -9.98 -6.12 -1.95
CA LYS A 94 -10.49 -7.43 -1.54
C LYS A 94 -10.00 -7.78 -0.15
N THR A 95 -10.86 -8.45 0.60
CA THR A 95 -10.62 -8.89 1.97
C THR A 95 -11.13 -10.30 2.17
N GLN A 96 -10.40 -11.10 2.92
CA GLN A 96 -10.81 -12.41 3.36
C GLN A 96 -10.58 -12.55 4.86
N ARG A 97 -11.57 -13.08 5.58
CA ARG A 97 -11.58 -13.20 7.05
C ARG A 97 -11.60 -14.66 7.47
N PHE A 98 -10.87 -14.96 8.53
CA PHE A 98 -10.77 -16.30 9.12
C PHE A 98 -11.04 -16.18 10.61
N SER A 99 -12.10 -16.84 11.09
CA SER A 99 -12.50 -16.82 12.50
C SER A 99 -11.49 -17.57 13.36
N VAL A 100 -11.01 -16.92 14.42
CA VAL A 100 -10.14 -17.54 15.43
C VAL A 100 -10.90 -18.61 16.20
N GLU A 101 -12.19 -18.42 16.48
CA GLU A 101 -13.03 -19.41 17.18
C GLU A 101 -13.18 -20.69 16.35
N LYS A 102 -13.27 -20.58 15.02
CA LYS A 102 -13.45 -21.73 14.14
C LYS A 102 -12.16 -22.52 13.88
N TYR A 103 -11.03 -21.84 13.68
CA TYR A 103 -9.79 -22.47 13.23
C TYR A 103 -8.70 -22.51 14.32
N GLY A 104 -8.87 -21.77 15.42
CA GLY A 104 -7.79 -21.48 16.36
C GLY A 104 -6.92 -20.32 15.88
N HIS A 105 -6.17 -19.72 16.81
CA HIS A 105 -5.41 -18.50 16.55
C HIS A 105 -4.34 -18.69 15.47
N ASP A 106 -3.49 -19.71 15.61
CA ASP A 106 -2.38 -19.97 14.68
C ASP A 106 -2.84 -20.41 13.29
N GLU A 107 -3.86 -21.26 13.21
CA GLU A 107 -4.34 -21.76 11.92
C GLU A 107 -5.08 -20.65 11.15
N ALA A 108 -5.90 -19.85 11.84
CA ALA A 108 -6.52 -18.67 11.24
C ALA A 108 -5.47 -17.67 10.71
N TYR A 109 -4.35 -17.49 11.43
CA TYR A 109 -3.23 -16.68 10.97
C TYR A 109 -2.59 -17.25 9.69
N LYS A 110 -2.24 -18.55 9.69
CA LYS A 110 -1.65 -19.23 8.51
C LYS A 110 -2.57 -19.12 7.29
N LEU A 111 -3.87 -19.31 7.48
CA LEU A 111 -4.86 -19.16 6.41
C LEU A 111 -4.91 -17.73 5.86
N ALA A 112 -4.87 -16.72 6.72
CA ALA A 112 -4.81 -15.32 6.31
C ALA A 112 -3.54 -14.98 5.53
N VAL A 113 -2.38 -15.46 5.99
CA VAL A 113 -1.10 -15.28 5.29
C VAL A 113 -1.13 -15.94 3.91
N LYS A 114 -1.64 -17.18 3.82
CA LYS A 114 -1.78 -17.91 2.55
C LYS A 114 -2.75 -17.20 1.59
N ALA A 115 -3.87 -16.71 2.08
CA ALA A 115 -4.85 -15.94 1.29
C ALA A 115 -4.24 -14.64 0.77
N ARG A 116 -3.50 -13.92 1.62
CA ARG A 116 -2.77 -12.70 1.25
C ARG A 116 -1.73 -12.98 0.17
N ALA A 117 -0.91 -14.01 0.31
CA ALA A 117 0.11 -14.37 -0.67
C ALA A 117 -0.51 -14.66 -2.05
N LYS A 118 -1.58 -15.47 -2.09
CA LYS A 118 -2.35 -15.75 -3.33
C LYS A 118 -2.98 -14.48 -3.92
N GLY A 119 -3.54 -13.62 -3.07
CA GLY A 119 -4.14 -12.35 -3.49
C GLY A 119 -3.12 -11.38 -4.08
N VAL A 120 -1.92 -11.29 -3.51
CA VAL A 120 -0.83 -10.46 -4.03
C VAL A 120 -0.28 -11.00 -5.35
N ALA A 121 -0.15 -12.32 -5.48
CA ALA A 121 0.31 -12.95 -6.72
C ALA A 121 -0.65 -12.71 -7.89
N SER A 122 -1.95 -12.54 -7.63
CA SER A 122 -2.96 -12.24 -8.65
C SER A 122 -3.14 -10.74 -8.94
N MET A 123 -2.35 -9.85 -8.32
CA MET A 123 -2.39 -8.42 -8.62
C MET A 123 -1.81 -8.16 -10.00
N LYS A 124 -2.61 -7.55 -10.89
CA LYS A 124 -2.13 -7.07 -12.19
C LYS A 124 -1.20 -5.89 -11.96
N SER A 125 -0.04 -5.89 -12.64
CA SER A 125 0.96 -4.81 -12.59
C SER A 125 0.49 -3.56 -13.32
#